data_AF-D1CSC3-F1
#
_entry.id   AF-D1CSC3-F1
#
_cell.length_a   1.000
_cell.length_b   1.000
_cell.length_c   1.000
_cell.angle_alpha   90.00
_cell.angle_beta   90.00
_cell.angle_gamma   90.00
#
_symmetry.space_group_name_H-M   'P 1'
#
loop_
_entity.id
_entity.type
_entity.pdbx_description
1 polymer ?
#
loop_
_entity_poly.entity_id
_entity_poly.type
_entity_poly.pdbx_seq_one_letter_code
_entity_poly.pdbx_strand_id
1 'polypeptide(L)'
;LRSVAGEEDAFQKDPRASLYRHFRQFVEDTQPLAIIIENVPDILNFGGHNVPEEICETLEQSGYRARYTILNAAYFGVPQVRERLFIVALADALDQVPEFPDPTHFLDLPKGYEGSRRVALRHVSDSSRYFHPHPSS
;
A
#
# COMPACT_ATOMS: atom_id res chain seq x y z
N LEU A 1 -14.05 29.79 13.29
CA LEU A 1 -13.53 28.72 14.19
C LEU A 1 -14.66 27.75 14.47
N ARG A 2 -14.81 26.71 13.65
CA ARG A 2 -15.72 25.58 13.90
C ARG A 2 -14.83 24.34 13.93
N SER A 3 -14.80 23.73 15.10
CA SER A 3 -13.87 22.70 15.53
C SER A 3 -14.05 21.39 14.79
N VAL A 4 -12.89 20.82 14.44
CA VAL A 4 -12.63 19.44 14.04
C VAL A 4 -13.12 18.50 15.14
N ALA A 5 -14.20 17.76 14.89
CA ALA A 5 -14.72 16.74 15.82
C ALA A 5 -15.60 15.71 15.07
N GLY A 6 -15.20 15.30 13.87
CA GLY A 6 -16.00 14.38 13.04
C GLY A 6 -15.22 13.24 12.36
N GLU A 7 -13.89 13.26 12.39
CA GLU A 7 -13.08 12.29 11.62
C GLU A 7 -12.55 11.13 12.48
N GLU A 8 -12.39 11.33 13.80
CA GLU A 8 -11.91 10.27 14.70
C GLU A 8 -12.96 9.15 14.95
N ASP A 9 -14.25 9.49 14.89
CA ASP A 9 -15.35 8.57 15.23
C ASP A 9 -15.69 7.58 14.11
N ALA A 10 -15.43 7.93 12.84
CA ALA A 10 -15.67 7.03 11.71
C ALA A 10 -14.69 5.84 11.72
N PHE A 11 -13.45 6.06 12.18
CA PHE A 11 -12.44 5.02 12.35
C PHE A 11 -12.68 4.11 13.58
N GLN A 12 -13.52 4.48 14.54
CA GLN A 12 -13.77 3.63 15.70
C GLN A 12 -14.75 2.48 15.44
N LYS A 13 -15.64 2.61 14.44
CA LYS A 13 -16.70 1.62 14.16
C LYS A 13 -16.44 0.70 12.96
N ASP A 14 -15.39 0.95 12.17
CA ASP A 14 -15.02 0.06 11.07
C ASP A 14 -14.16 -1.12 11.57
N PRO A 15 -14.58 -2.38 11.39
CA PRO A 15 -13.78 -3.57 11.71
C PRO A 15 -12.37 -3.57 11.09
N ARG A 16 -12.17 -2.88 9.96
CA ARG A 16 -10.88 -2.75 9.27
C ARG A 16 -9.89 -1.90 10.05
N ALA A 17 -10.38 -0.85 10.71
CA ALA A 17 -9.55 -0.04 11.61
C ALA A 17 -9.10 -0.86 12.83
N SER A 18 -9.92 -1.81 13.29
CA SER A 18 -9.53 -2.73 14.36
C SER A 18 -8.40 -3.67 13.93
N LEU A 19 -8.41 -4.20 12.70
CA LEU A 19 -7.33 -5.05 12.19
C LEU A 19 -5.99 -4.32 12.12
N TYR A 20 -5.98 -3.07 11.62
CA TYR A 20 -4.75 -2.27 11.57
C TYR A 20 -4.17 -1.98 12.95
N ARG A 21 -5.03 -1.69 13.95
CA ARG A 21 -4.58 -1.49 15.35
C ARG A 21 -3.91 -2.75 15.90
N HIS A 22 -4.51 -3.92 15.73
CA HIS A 22 -3.90 -5.18 16.18
C HIS A 22 -2.59 -5.48 15.45
N PHE A 23 -2.54 -5.23 14.15
CA PHE A 23 -1.33 -5.37 13.37
C PHE A 23 -0.20 -4.47 13.89
N ARG A 24 -0.51 -3.20 14.17
CA ARG A 24 0.44 -2.26 14.76
C ARG A 24 0.93 -2.73 16.12
N GLN A 25 0.04 -3.17 17.01
CA GLN A 25 0.43 -3.72 18.31
C GLN A 25 1.37 -4.92 18.14
N PHE A 26 1.07 -5.82 17.21
CA PHE A 26 1.93 -6.95 16.90
C PHE A 26 3.34 -6.52 16.44
N VAL A 27 3.43 -5.50 15.58
CA VAL A 27 4.72 -4.94 15.14
C VAL A 27 5.48 -4.32 16.33
N GLU A 28 4.79 -3.56 17.18
CA GLU A 28 5.38 -2.96 18.38
C GLU A 28 5.95 -4.02 19.34
N ASP A 29 5.20 -5.10 19.57
CA ASP A 29 5.58 -6.16 20.50
C ASP A 29 6.70 -7.06 19.96
N THR A 30 6.71 -7.32 18.65
CA THR A 30 7.60 -8.33 18.05
C THR A 30 8.82 -7.75 17.33
N GLN A 31 8.78 -6.47 16.94
CA GLN A 31 9.85 -5.78 16.23
C GLN A 31 10.46 -6.62 15.08
N PRO A 32 9.63 -7.07 14.11
CA PRO A 32 10.10 -7.98 13.06
C PRO A 32 11.15 -7.32 12.17
N LEU A 33 12.02 -8.13 11.55
CA LEU A 33 13.02 -7.61 10.60
C LEU A 33 12.38 -7.12 9.29
N ALA A 34 11.30 -7.76 8.86
CA ALA A 34 10.60 -7.45 7.63
C ALA A 34 9.09 -7.60 7.82
N ILE A 35 8.36 -6.71 7.16
CA ILE A 35 6.91 -6.63 7.18
C ILE A 35 6.41 -6.63 5.74
N ILE A 36 5.36 -7.40 5.48
CA ILE A 36 4.64 -7.37 4.20
C ILE A 36 3.15 -7.25 4.50
N ILE A 37 2.50 -6.27 3.87
CA ILE A 37 1.05 -6.07 3.91
C ILE A 37 0.52 -6.15 2.48
N GLU A 38 -0.48 -6.99 2.25
CA GLU A 38 -1.18 -7.08 0.96
C GLU A 38 -2.61 -6.57 1.11
N ASN A 39 -3.08 -5.85 0.09
CA ASN A 39 -4.49 -5.45 0.02
C ASN A 39 -4.97 -5.26 -1.43
N VAL A 40 -6.28 -5.07 -1.60
CA VAL A 40 -6.86 -4.63 -2.87
C VAL A 40 -6.47 -3.17 -3.17
N PRO A 41 -6.28 -2.77 -4.44
CA PRO A 41 -5.90 -1.40 -4.80
C PRO A 41 -6.83 -0.29 -4.28
N ASP A 42 -8.11 -0.59 -3.99
CA ASP A 42 -9.08 0.37 -3.48
C ASP A 42 -8.64 1.07 -2.18
N ILE A 43 -7.71 0.47 -1.43
CA ILE A 43 -7.14 1.10 -0.22
C ILE A 43 -6.45 2.45 -0.50
N LEU A 44 -6.01 2.70 -1.75
CA LEU A 44 -5.44 3.98 -2.19
C LEU A 44 -6.43 5.14 -2.19
N ASN A 45 -7.73 4.85 -2.07
CA ASN A 45 -8.81 5.83 -2.14
C ASN A 45 -9.79 5.73 -0.99
N PHE A 46 -9.45 4.97 0.05
CA PHE A 46 -10.36 4.72 1.16
C PHE A 46 -10.61 6.02 1.93
N GLY A 47 -11.88 6.44 2.01
CA GLY A 47 -12.24 7.73 2.63
C GLY A 47 -11.71 8.96 1.90
N GLY A 48 -11.17 8.83 0.68
CA GLY A 48 -10.46 9.91 -0.02
C GLY A 48 -8.98 10.03 0.34
N HIS A 49 -8.46 9.08 1.13
CA HIS A 49 -7.07 9.03 1.58
C HIS A 49 -6.27 7.95 0.85
N ASN A 50 -4.98 8.21 0.68
CA ASN A 50 -3.99 7.22 0.28
C ASN A 50 -3.47 6.51 1.53
N VAL A 51 -4.25 5.54 2.02
CA VAL A 51 -3.94 4.81 3.27
C VAL A 51 -2.56 4.11 3.23
N PRO A 52 -2.09 3.53 2.12
CA PRO A 52 -0.73 2.96 2.05
C PRO A 52 0.38 3.96 2.32
N GLU A 53 0.22 5.22 1.88
CA GLU A 53 1.15 6.32 2.20
C GLU A 53 1.21 6.54 3.72
N GLU A 54 0.05 6.69 4.36
CA GLU A 54 -0.07 6.90 5.82
C GLU A 54 0.50 5.72 6.63
N ILE A 55 0.32 4.49 6.15
CA ILE A 55 0.92 3.30 6.75
C ILE A 55 2.45 3.35 6.64
N CYS A 56 3.00 3.71 5.48
CA CYS A 56 4.45 3.83 5.30
C CYS A 56 5.05 4.90 6.22
N GLU A 57 4.38 6.06 6.35
CA GLU A 57 4.76 7.12 7.28
C GLU A 57 4.77 6.63 8.74
N THR A 58 3.75 5.87 9.14
CA THR A 58 3.66 5.31 10.49
C THR A 58 4.78 4.30 10.75
N LEU A 59 5.05 3.41 9.79
CA LEU A 59 6.12 2.41 9.91
C LEU A 59 7.51 3.06 9.96
N GLU A 60 7.76 4.13 9.20
CA GLU A 60 8.99 4.92 9.31
C GLU A 60 9.19 5.52 10.70
N GLN A 61 8.13 6.04 11.31
CA GLN A 61 8.20 6.54 12.70
C GLN A 61 8.50 5.41 13.71
N SER A 62 8.23 4.16 13.36
CA SER A 62 8.53 2.97 14.16
C SER A 62 9.88 2.31 13.83
N GLY A 63 10.74 2.95 13.03
CA GLY A 63 12.10 2.45 12.74
C GLY A 63 12.19 1.49 11.55
N TYR A 64 11.35 1.67 10.53
CA TYR A 64 11.35 0.87 9.31
C TYR A 64 11.47 1.72 8.06
N ARG A 65 12.20 1.25 7.04
CA ARG A 65 12.13 1.80 5.69
C ARG A 65 11.01 1.10 4.94
N ALA A 66 9.96 1.83 4.57
CA ALA A 66 8.76 1.28 3.93
C ALA A 66 8.57 1.80 2.50
N ARG A 67 8.06 0.95 1.61
CA ARG A 67 7.60 1.32 0.27
C ARG A 67 6.36 0.51 -0.11
N TYR A 68 5.60 1.00 -1.09
CA TYR A 68 4.46 0.28 -1.64
C TYR A 68 4.36 0.35 -3.16
N THR A 69 3.68 -0.63 -3.75
CA THR A 69 3.44 -0.70 -5.20
C THR A 69 2.12 -1.42 -5.51
N ILE A 70 1.70 -1.41 -6.78
CA ILE A 70 0.62 -2.26 -7.30
C ILE A 70 1.22 -3.22 -8.33
N LEU A 71 1.10 -4.53 -8.07
CA LEU A 71 1.52 -5.59 -8.98
C LEU A 71 0.31 -6.30 -9.58
N ASN A 72 0.39 -6.67 -10.86
CA ASN A 72 -0.57 -7.53 -11.52
C ASN A 72 0.01 -8.94 -11.66
N ALA A 73 -0.66 -9.96 -11.12
CA ALA A 73 -0.22 -11.35 -11.19
C ALA A 73 0.02 -11.85 -12.64
N ALA A 74 -0.71 -11.30 -13.61
CA ALA A 74 -0.51 -11.57 -15.04
C ALA A 74 0.94 -11.33 -15.50
N TYR A 75 1.61 -10.35 -14.89
CA TYR A 75 2.97 -9.97 -15.23
C TYR A 75 4.04 -10.84 -14.57
N PHE A 76 3.63 -11.80 -13.76
CA PHE A 76 4.49 -12.73 -13.04
C PHE A 76 4.14 -14.20 -13.35
N GLY A 77 3.59 -14.45 -14.55
CA GLY A 77 3.38 -15.80 -15.09
C GLY A 77 2.09 -16.48 -14.64
N VAL A 78 1.20 -15.76 -13.95
CA VAL A 78 -0.11 -16.30 -13.56
C VAL A 78 -1.14 -15.91 -14.63
N PRO A 79 -1.91 -16.84 -15.22
CA PRO A 79 -2.91 -16.52 -16.25
C PRO A 79 -4.19 -15.88 -15.64
N GLN A 80 -4.01 -14.79 -14.90
CA GLN A 80 -5.06 -14.07 -14.19
C GLN A 80 -4.73 -12.59 -14.08
N VAL A 81 -5.66 -11.73 -14.53
CA VAL A 81 -5.61 -10.28 -14.26
C VAL A 81 -6.04 -10.05 -12.82
N ARG A 82 -5.05 -9.88 -11.92
CA ARG A 82 -5.28 -9.67 -10.49
C ARG A 82 -4.28 -8.64 -9.98
N GLU A 83 -4.78 -7.44 -9.74
CA GLU A 83 -4.01 -6.39 -9.10
C GLU A 83 -4.08 -6.50 -7.57
N ARG A 84 -2.93 -6.31 -6.95
CA ARG A 84 -2.78 -6.20 -5.51
C ARG A 84 -1.78 -5.12 -5.15
N LEU A 85 -2.12 -4.41 -4.09
CA LEU A 85 -1.24 -3.47 -3.45
C LEU A 85 -0.37 -4.23 -2.46
N PHE A 86 0.92 -3.96 -2.49
CA PHE A 86 1.89 -4.50 -1.56
C PHE A 86 2.59 -3.36 -0.86
N ILE A 87 2.66 -3.42 0.46
CA ILE A 87 3.53 -2.60 1.29
C ILE A 87 4.61 -3.53 1.82
N VAL A 88 5.87 -3.15 1.65
CA VAL A 88 7.02 -3.85 2.22
C VAL A 88 7.76 -2.87 3.10
N ALA A 89 8.08 -3.28 4.32
CA ALA A 89 8.89 -2.49 5.24
C ALA A 89 10.00 -3.33 5.86
N LEU A 90 11.20 -2.77 5.93
CA LEU A 90 12.40 -3.39 6.47
C LEU A 90 12.89 -2.60 7.67
N ALA A 91 13.25 -3.29 8.76
CA ALA A 91 13.79 -2.62 9.94
C ALA A 91 15.05 -1.82 9.59
N ASP A 92 15.21 -0.63 10.15
CA ASP A 92 16.35 0.28 9.87
C ASP A 92 17.72 -0.40 10.12
N ALA A 93 17.77 -1.35 11.05
CA ALA A 93 18.96 -2.13 11.36
C ALA A 93 19.50 -2.95 10.18
N LEU A 94 18.68 -3.22 9.15
CA LEU A 94 19.11 -3.92 7.94
C LEU A 94 19.81 -3.01 6.92
N ASP A 95 19.74 -1.69 7.10
CA ASP A 95 20.24 -0.66 6.18
C ASP A 95 19.87 -0.90 4.71
N GLN A 96 18.66 -1.40 4.48
CA GLN A 96 18.14 -1.73 3.15
C GLN A 96 16.81 -1.04 2.90
N VAL A 97 16.59 -0.66 1.64
CA VAL A 97 15.31 -0.11 1.19
C VAL A 97 14.56 -1.21 0.44
N PRO A 98 13.26 -1.41 0.70
CA PRO A 98 12.48 -2.37 -0.06
C PRO A 98 12.52 -2.10 -1.57
N GLU A 99 12.76 -3.14 -2.35
CA GLU A 99 12.64 -3.13 -3.81
C GLU A 99 11.55 -4.12 -4.24
N PHE A 100 10.97 -3.89 -5.43
CA PHE A 100 9.92 -4.72 -5.98
C PHE A 100 10.42 -5.41 -7.26
N PRO A 101 9.98 -6.65 -7.53
CA PRO A 101 10.43 -7.37 -8.70
C PRO A 101 9.92 -6.72 -9.99
N ASP A 102 10.75 -6.76 -11.02
CA ASP A 102 10.36 -6.39 -12.37
C ASP A 102 9.42 -7.45 -13.01
N PRO A 103 8.57 -7.04 -13.97
CA PRO A 103 7.64 -7.92 -14.66
C PRO A 103 8.44 -8.95 -15.45
N THR A 104 8.01 -10.20 -15.42
CA THR A 104 8.64 -11.29 -16.20
C THR A 104 7.80 -11.74 -17.38
N HIS A 105 6.52 -11.37 -17.38
CA HIS A 105 5.53 -11.74 -18.39
C HIS A 105 4.72 -10.51 -18.78
N PHE A 106 4.11 -10.56 -19.96
CA PHE A 106 3.28 -9.47 -20.48
C PHE A 106 1.99 -10.06 -21.05
N LEU A 107 0.89 -9.35 -20.82
CA LEU A 107 -0.44 -9.71 -21.28
C LEU A 107 -1.12 -8.45 -21.81
N ASP A 108 -1.73 -8.55 -22.99
CA ASP A 108 -2.59 -7.49 -23.50
C ASP A 108 -3.83 -7.38 -22.63
N LEU A 109 -3.91 -6.31 -21.86
CA LEU A 109 -4.98 -6.10 -20.91
C LEU A 109 -6.28 -5.68 -21.63
N PRO A 110 -7.45 -6.09 -21.11
CA PRO A 110 -8.73 -5.73 -21.71
C PRO A 110 -8.96 -4.21 -21.68
N LYS A 111 -9.72 -3.72 -22.67
CA LYS A 111 -10.12 -2.31 -22.76
C LYS A 111 -10.81 -1.87 -21.46
N GLY A 112 -10.30 -0.78 -20.86
CA GLY A 112 -10.81 -0.23 -19.60
C GLY A 112 -9.91 -0.45 -18.39
N TYR A 113 -8.96 -1.39 -18.45
CA TYR A 113 -8.03 -1.66 -17.35
C TYR A 113 -7.20 -0.43 -16.96
N GLU A 114 -6.63 0.28 -17.95
CA GLU A 114 -5.89 1.52 -17.72
C GLU A 114 -6.75 2.60 -17.03
N GLY A 115 -8.04 2.66 -17.39
CA GLY A 115 -9.00 3.59 -16.78
C GLY A 115 -9.19 3.28 -15.29
N SER A 116 -9.44 2.01 -14.96
CA SER A 116 -9.56 1.55 -13.57
C SER A 116 -8.29 1.79 -12.77
N ARG A 117 -7.11 1.50 -13.35
CA ARG A 117 -5.81 1.72 -12.70
C ARG A 117 -5.54 3.21 -12.45
N ARG A 118 -5.86 4.09 -13.41
CA ARG A 118 -5.75 5.54 -13.22
C ARG A 118 -6.67 6.06 -12.11
N VAL A 119 -7.88 5.51 -12.00
CA VAL A 119 -8.79 5.85 -10.89
C VAL A 119 -8.20 5.39 -9.56
N ALA A 120 -7.62 4.19 -9.50
CA ALA A 120 -6.97 3.69 -8.29
C ALA A 120 -5.79 4.57 -7.84
N LEU A 121 -4.99 5.07 -8.79
CA LEU A 121 -3.78 5.86 -8.51
C LEU A 121 -4.04 7.36 -8.28
N ARG A 122 -5.28 7.85 -8.34
CA ARG A 122 -5.58 9.30 -8.34
C ARG A 122 -5.10 10.07 -7.10
N HIS A 123 -4.92 9.41 -5.95
CA HIS A 123 -4.43 10.01 -4.70
C HIS A 123 -2.96 9.66 -4.41
N VAL A 124 -2.27 9.01 -5.36
CA VAL A 124 -0.83 8.81 -5.29
C VAL A 124 -0.14 10.07 -5.81
N SER A 125 0.68 10.69 -4.98
CA SER A 125 1.46 11.87 -5.38
C SER A 125 2.60 11.46 -6.30
N ASP A 126 2.84 12.23 -7.36
CA ASP A 126 4.02 12.07 -8.23
C ASP A 126 5.34 12.26 -7.46
N SER A 127 5.29 12.96 -6.31
CA SER A 127 6.44 13.17 -5.42
C SER A 127 6.51 12.19 -4.24
N SER A 128 5.63 11.18 -4.18
CA SER A 128 5.66 10.18 -3.12
C SER A 128 7.02 9.47 -3.12
N ARG A 129 7.68 9.44 -1.95
CA ARG A 129 8.93 8.69 -1.78
C ARG A 129 8.70 7.21 -1.51
N TYR A 130 7.47 6.84 -1.13
CA TYR A 130 7.10 5.48 -0.75
C TYR A 130 6.57 4.69 -1.94
N PHE A 131 5.87 5.34 -2.87
CA PHE A 131 5.32 4.66 -4.03
C PHE A 131 6.41 4.26 -5.01
N HIS A 132 6.45 2.97 -5.36
CA HIS A 132 7.29 2.44 -6.41
C HIS A 132 6.42 2.15 -7.65
N PRO A 133 6.52 2.94 -8.72
CA PRO A 133 5.67 2.76 -9.89
C PRO A 133 6.08 1.51 -10.67
N HIS A 134 5.08 0.74 -11.10
CA HIS A 134 5.27 -0.37 -12.04
C HIS A 134 4.63 0.00 -13.38
N PRO A 135 5.35 -0.10 -14.53
CA PRO A 135 4.75 0.11 -15.84
C PRO A 135 3.51 -0.77 -16.01
N SER A 136 2.37 -0.11 -16.24
CA SER A 136 1.26 -0.75 -16.92
C SER A 136 1.59 -0.72 -18.40
N SER A 137 2.35 -1.73 -18.87
CA SER A 137 2.59 -2.09 -20.28
C SER A 137 2.64 -0.94 -21.29
#